data_AF-A0A9E2BIL3-F1
#
_entry.id   AF-A0A9E2BIL3-F1
#
_cell.length_a   1.000
_cell.length_b   1.000
_cell.length_c   1.000
_cell.angle_alpha   90.00
_cell.angle_beta   90.00
_cell.angle_gamma   90.00
#
_symmetry.space_group_name_H-M   'P 1'
#
loop_
_entity.id
_entity.type
_entity.pdbx_description
1 polymer ?
#
loop_
_entity_poly.entity_id
_entity_poly.type
_entity_poly.pdbx_seq_one_letter_code
_entity_poly.pdbx_strand_id
1 'polypeptide(L)'
;MGKTYFKGGQRAEVITQTLTPVSLGAASCVEQTFTVAGLLTTDVVSVYWPGSATAVGLVGARVSAANTLALTFVNPTAGALTPTAGSYRIQVWATV
;
A
#
# COMPACT_ATOMS: atom_id res chain seq x y z
N MET A 1 24.87 6.81 -21.31
CA MET A 1 24.19 7.60 -20.25
C MET A 1 23.63 6.63 -19.21
N GLY A 2 24.46 6.19 -18.26
CA GLY A 2 24.04 5.23 -17.23
C GLY A 2 23.22 5.94 -16.15
N LYS A 3 21.92 5.67 -16.08
CA LYS A 3 21.09 6.15 -14.97
C LYS A 3 21.22 5.15 -13.82
N THR A 4 22.07 5.46 -12.85
CA THR A 4 21.98 4.84 -11.53
C THR A 4 20.76 5.45 -10.84
N TYR A 5 19.70 4.65 -10.65
CA TYR A 5 18.44 5.12 -10.03
C TYR A 5 18.51 5.23 -8.50
N PHE A 6 19.62 4.77 -7.91
CA PHE A 6 19.91 4.88 -6.49
C PHE A 6 21.23 5.61 -6.34
N LYS A 7 21.22 6.75 -5.65
CA LYS A 7 22.45 7.36 -5.14
C LYS A 7 22.99 6.46 -4.03
N GLY A 8 24.32 6.43 -3.84
CA GLY A 8 24.94 5.69 -2.75
C GLY A 8 24.27 6.05 -1.41
N GLY A 9 23.83 5.03 -0.67
CA GLY A 9 23.07 5.21 0.57
C GLY A 9 21.54 5.11 0.42
N GLN A 10 21.00 4.60 -0.69
CA GLN A 10 19.56 4.25 -0.77
C GLN A 10 19.37 2.76 -1.04
N ARG A 11 18.47 2.13 -0.28
CA ARG A 11 18.08 0.72 -0.46
C ARG A 11 16.66 0.64 -1.03
N ALA A 12 16.45 -0.35 -1.89
CA ALA A 12 15.13 -0.72 -2.38
C ALA A 12 14.85 -2.16 -2.00
N GLU A 13 13.70 -2.41 -1.38
CA GLU A 13 13.25 -3.74 -0.95
C GLU A 13 11.80 -3.96 -1.39
N VAL A 14 11.42 -5.24 -1.58
CA VAL A 14 10.03 -5.61 -1.80
C VAL A 14 9.57 -6.53 -0.67
N ILE A 15 8.64 -6.04 0.14
CA ILE A 15 7.96 -6.82 1.18
C ILE A 15 6.69 -7.40 0.58
N THR A 16 6.46 -8.71 0.75
CA THR A 16 5.17 -9.33 0.40
C THR A 16 4.38 -9.57 1.66
N GLN A 17 3.20 -8.94 1.75
CA GLN A 17 2.32 -9.04 2.92
C GLN A 17 0.94 -9.52 2.49
N THR A 18 0.42 -10.53 3.20
CA THR A 18 -0.99 -10.91 3.06
C THR A 18 -1.84 -9.93 3.84
N LEU A 19 -2.76 -9.24 3.16
CA LEU A 19 -3.67 -8.25 3.74
C LEU A 19 -5.12 -8.68 3.55
N THR A 20 -5.95 -8.37 4.55
CA THR A 20 -7.41 -8.57 4.51
C THR A 20 -8.10 -7.23 4.80
N PRO A 21 -8.35 -6.41 3.77
CA PRO A 21 -9.04 -5.14 3.94
C PRO A 21 -10.49 -5.33 4.40
N VAL A 22 -11.04 -4.32 5.07
CA VAL A 22 -12.44 -4.30 5.52
C VAL A 22 -13.35 -3.63 4.50
N SER A 23 -14.65 -3.91 4.60
CA SER A 23 -15.67 -3.35 3.70
C SER A 23 -15.70 -1.82 3.76
N LEU A 24 -15.90 -1.22 2.59
CA LEU A 24 -16.08 0.21 2.39
C LEU A 24 -17.55 0.50 2.12
N GLY A 25 -18.08 1.57 2.71
CA GLY A 25 -19.41 2.07 2.37
C GLY A 25 -19.50 2.51 0.90
N ALA A 26 -20.73 2.70 0.42
CA ALA A 26 -20.98 3.26 -0.91
C ALA A 26 -20.37 4.67 -1.05
N ALA A 27 -19.93 5.01 -2.26
CA ALA A 27 -19.40 6.33 -2.63
C ALA A 27 -18.41 6.94 -1.59
N SER A 28 -17.40 6.16 -1.20
CA SER A 28 -16.49 6.53 -0.10
C SER A 28 -15.01 6.34 -0.45
N CYS A 29 -14.16 7.11 0.25
CA CYS A 29 -12.72 6.90 0.31
C CYS A 29 -12.35 6.67 1.78
N VAL A 30 -11.71 5.54 2.10
CA VAL A 30 -11.37 5.20 3.48
C VAL A 30 -9.92 4.75 3.56
N GLU A 31 -9.19 5.29 4.53
CA GLU A 31 -7.84 4.83 4.88
C GLU A 31 -7.93 3.67 5.88
N GLN A 32 -7.25 2.58 5.57
CA GLN A 32 -7.12 1.40 6.44
C GLN A 32 -5.66 1.16 6.76
N THR A 33 -5.36 0.80 8.01
CA THR A 33 -4.00 0.55 8.47
C THR A 33 -3.73 -0.94 8.63
N PHE A 34 -2.53 -1.35 8.24
CA PHE A 34 -2.06 -2.72 8.33
C PHE A 34 -0.67 -2.76 8.95
N THR A 35 -0.42 -3.76 9.79
CA THR A 35 0.90 -4.01 10.35
C THR A 35 1.81 -4.63 9.29
N VAL A 36 2.93 -3.99 9.02
CA VAL A 36 3.99 -4.49 8.13
C VAL A 36 5.32 -4.25 8.83
N ALA A 37 5.89 -5.30 9.41
CA ALA A 37 7.12 -5.20 10.17
C ALA A 37 8.29 -4.72 9.28
N GLY A 38 9.14 -3.86 9.84
CA GLY A 38 10.33 -3.32 9.18
C GLY A 38 10.11 -1.96 8.49
N LEU A 39 8.87 -1.49 8.35
CA LEU A 39 8.60 -0.15 7.83
C LEU A 39 9.02 0.93 8.82
N LEU A 40 9.77 1.91 8.34
CA LEU A 40 10.16 3.10 9.07
C LEU A 40 9.40 4.32 8.55
N THR A 41 9.17 5.32 9.40
CA THR A 41 8.48 6.55 9.01
C THR A 41 9.21 7.38 7.95
N THR A 42 10.50 7.09 7.70
CA THR A 42 11.32 7.68 6.66
C THR A 42 11.18 7.00 5.30
N ASP A 43 10.48 5.86 5.24
CA ASP A 43 10.38 5.07 4.02
C ASP A 43 9.32 5.65 3.07
N VAL A 44 9.64 5.63 1.79
CA VAL A 44 8.67 5.88 0.72
C VAL A 44 8.19 4.54 0.19
N VAL A 45 6.89 4.41 -0.07
CA VAL A 45 6.29 3.14 -0.48
C VAL A 45 5.43 3.26 -1.73
N SER A 46 5.49 2.23 -2.57
CA SER A 46 4.52 1.96 -3.64
C SER A 46 3.95 0.57 -3.43
N VAL A 47 2.65 0.40 -3.66
CA VAL A 47 1.94 -0.83 -3.33
C VAL A 47 1.27 -1.41 -4.57
N TYR A 48 1.57 -2.68 -4.84
CA TYR A 48 0.98 -3.46 -5.91
C TYR A 48 0.10 -4.53 -5.27
N TRP A 49 -1.21 -4.43 -5.48
CA TRP A 49 -2.21 -5.33 -4.92
C TRP A 49 -2.43 -6.55 -5.83
N PRO A 50 -3.09 -7.64 -5.37
CA PRO A 50 -3.23 -8.89 -6.14
C PRO A 50 -4.13 -8.80 -7.38
N GLY A 51 -4.50 -7.59 -7.82
CA GLY A 51 -5.56 -7.35 -8.81
C GLY A 51 -6.90 -7.12 -8.14
N SER A 52 -7.80 -6.39 -8.82
CA SER A 52 -9.13 -6.11 -8.27
C SER A 52 -10.15 -7.15 -8.74
N ALA A 53 -10.85 -7.77 -7.80
CA ALA A 53 -12.05 -8.58 -8.06
C ALA A 53 -13.36 -7.78 -7.91
N THR A 54 -13.26 -6.50 -7.51
CA THR A 54 -14.41 -5.60 -7.29
C THR A 54 -14.16 -4.24 -7.95
N ALA A 55 -15.14 -3.34 -7.93
CA ALA A 55 -14.96 -1.98 -8.44
C ALA A 55 -14.20 -1.04 -7.48
N VAL A 56 -13.44 -1.60 -6.53
CA VAL A 56 -12.64 -0.84 -5.56
C VAL A 56 -11.26 -0.52 -6.14
N GLY A 57 -10.80 0.71 -5.93
CA GLY A 57 -9.45 1.15 -6.30
C GLY A 57 -8.56 1.39 -5.07
N LEU A 58 -7.25 1.13 -5.21
CA LEU A 58 -6.24 1.61 -4.27
C LEU A 58 -5.70 2.96 -4.79
N VAL A 59 -5.92 4.04 -4.04
CA VAL A 59 -5.62 5.42 -4.49
C VAL A 59 -4.54 6.11 -3.68
N GLY A 60 -4.09 5.51 -2.58
CA GLY A 60 -3.00 6.05 -1.77
C GLY A 60 -2.32 4.99 -0.92
N ALA A 61 -1.03 5.18 -0.67
CA ALA A 61 -0.22 4.35 0.22
C ALA A 61 0.83 5.23 0.92
N ARG A 62 1.00 5.05 2.23
CA ARG A 62 2.04 5.73 3.02
C ARG A 62 2.41 4.93 4.26
N VAL A 63 3.61 5.14 4.79
CA VAL A 63 3.95 4.67 6.14
C VAL A 63 3.40 5.68 7.14
N SER A 64 2.42 5.28 7.96
CA SER A 64 1.75 6.19 8.90
C SER A 64 2.40 6.24 10.28
N ALA A 65 3.07 5.16 10.65
CA ALA A 65 3.88 5.00 11.84
C ALA A 65 4.88 3.85 11.61
N ALA A 66 5.83 3.66 12.53
CA ALA A 66 6.71 2.50 12.49
C ALA A 66 5.88 1.20 12.39
N ASN A 67 6.33 0.30 11.53
CA ASN A 67 5.66 -0.97 11.23
C ASN A 67 4.20 -0.85 10.74
N THR A 68 3.76 0.33 10.27
CA THR A 68 2.34 0.58 9.97
C THR A 68 2.17 1.18 8.57
N LEU A 69 1.59 0.38 7.67
CA LEU A 69 1.21 0.80 6.32
C LEU A 69 -0.23 1.32 6.34
N ALA A 70 -0.46 2.52 5.83
CA ALA A 70 -1.80 3.05 5.60
C ALA A 70 -2.11 3.03 4.10
N LEU A 71 -3.25 2.44 3.75
CA LEU A 71 -3.74 2.31 2.39
C LEU A 71 -5.09 3.02 2.25
N THR A 72 -5.22 3.91 1.28
CA THR A 72 -6.50 4.56 0.97
C THR A 72 -7.18 3.82 -0.17
N PHE A 73 -8.37 3.30 0.11
CA PHE A 73 -9.21 2.65 -0.89
C PHE A 73 -10.40 3.55 -1.26
N VAL A 74 -10.82 3.49 -2.51
CA VAL A 74 -12.03 4.14 -3.02
C VAL A 74 -13.06 3.11 -3.45
N ASN A 75 -14.30 3.30 -3.03
CA ASN A 75 -15.47 2.61 -3.54
C ASN A 75 -16.38 3.64 -4.25
N PRO A 76 -16.32 3.74 -5.60
CA PRO A 76 -17.14 4.68 -6.36
C PRO A 76 -18.56 4.17 -6.64
N THR A 77 -18.96 3.02 -6.09
CA THR A 77 -20.25 2.39 -6.38
C THR A 77 -21.34 2.79 -5.39
N ALA A 78 -22.59 2.44 -5.71
CA ALA A 78 -23.75 2.66 -4.85
C ALA A 78 -23.93 1.58 -3.75
N GLY A 79 -23.09 0.54 -3.73
CA GLY A 79 -23.14 -0.56 -2.75
C GLY A 79 -21.88 -0.65 -1.90
N ALA A 80 -21.95 -1.34 -0.77
CA ALA A 80 -20.76 -1.66 0.01
C ALA A 80 -19.91 -2.72 -0.71
N LEU A 81 -18.61 -2.52 -0.76
CA LEU A 81 -17.66 -3.43 -1.40
C LEU A 81 -16.43 -3.58 -0.52
N THR A 82 -15.86 -4.79 -0.52
CA THR A 82 -14.59 -5.08 0.17
C THR A 82 -13.47 -5.11 -0.86
N PRO A 83 -12.33 -4.41 -0.61
CA PRO A 83 -11.14 -4.56 -1.44
C PRO A 83 -10.64 -6.02 -1.42
N THR A 84 -9.99 -6.45 -2.49
CA THR A 84 -9.51 -7.84 -2.60
C THR A 84 -8.44 -8.15 -1.55
N ALA A 85 -8.72 -9.17 -0.72
CA ALA A 85 -7.73 -9.74 0.19
C ALA A 85 -6.70 -10.58 -0.58
N GLY A 86 -5.48 -10.69 -0.07
CA GLY A 86 -4.42 -11.50 -0.69
C GLY A 86 -3.04 -10.89 -0.52
N SER A 87 -2.13 -11.25 -1.42
CA SER A 87 -0.73 -10.84 -1.38
C SER A 87 -0.52 -9.46 -2.00
N TYR A 88 -0.12 -8.50 -1.18
CA TYR A 88 0.29 -7.16 -1.58
C TYR A 88 1.81 -7.09 -1.61
N ARG A 89 2.37 -6.59 -2.70
CA ARG A 89 3.80 -6.34 -2.86
C ARG A 89 4.06 -4.86 -2.58
N ILE A 90 4.83 -4.59 -1.54
CA ILE A 90 5.14 -3.25 -1.06
C ILE A 90 6.59 -2.97 -1.45
N GLN A 91 6.78 -2.11 -2.44
CA GLN A 91 8.09 -1.62 -2.79
C GLN A 91 8.46 -0.48 -1.85
N VAL A 92 9.56 -0.66 -1.13
CA VAL A 92 10.05 0.27 -0.11
C VAL A 92 11.33 0.92 -0.64
N TRP A 93 11.38 2.24 -0.58
CA TRP A 93 12.60 3.01 -0.77
C TRP A 93 12.98 3.67 0.53
N ALA A 94 14.11 3.25 1.07
CA ALA A 94 14.64 3.79 2.31
C ALA A 94 15.91 4.57 2.05
N THR A 95 16.01 5.70 2.73
CA THR A 95 17.27 6.45 2.84
C THR A 95 18.07 5.81 3.97
N VAL A 96 19.31 5.43 3.68
CA VAL A 96 20.27 4.86 4.63
C VAL A 96 21.03 6.00 5.28
#